data_AF-A0A6B0Z3N7-F1
#
_entry.id   AF-A0A6B0Z3N7-F1
#
_cell.length_a   1.000
_cell.length_b   1.000
_cell.length_c   1.000
_cell.angle_alpha   90.00
_cell.angle_beta   90.00
_cell.angle_gamma   90.00
#
_symmetry.space_group_name_H-M   'P 1'
#
loop_
_entity.id
_entity.type
_entity.pdbx_description
1 polymer ?
#
loop_
_entity_poly.entity_id
_entity_poly.type
_entity_poly.pdbx_seq_one_letter_code
_entity_poly.pdbx_strand_id
1 'polypeptide(L)'
;MKPNRQWFFPFCNTAFRGTLAMFADIEVQHRERLKVEGPVIYVSNHLANLDPPIVASLLPRRALFLAKRELFNNPLFTFLLKGWGAYPVSRYSADLHALRWARAMLAHRRAVVMFPEGTRSRNLEGLKKAHIGTALLAAQSGATLVPMGMCGTDDLQNILKVFMPIAKIRVSVGEPFKVS
;
A
#
# COMPACT_ATOMS: atom_id res chain seq x y z
N MET A 1 5.54 9.04 19.16
CA MET A 1 6.22 8.58 17.91
C MET A 1 7.38 9.53 17.62
N LYS A 2 8.63 9.06 17.51
CA LYS A 2 9.75 9.95 17.13
C LYS A 2 9.52 10.47 15.69
N PRO A 3 9.51 11.80 15.44
CA PRO A 3 9.07 12.37 14.16
C PRO A 3 10.07 12.23 12.97
N ASN A 4 11.19 11.55 13.12
CA ASN A 4 12.43 12.02 12.47
C ASN A 4 12.81 11.45 11.09
N ARG A 5 11.89 10.93 10.26
CA ARG A 5 12.24 10.55 8.87
C ARG A 5 11.17 10.90 7.84
N GLN A 6 10.44 12.00 8.03
CA GLN A 6 9.46 12.48 7.04
C GLN A 6 10.14 13.05 5.79
N TRP A 7 11.28 13.73 5.97
CA TRP A 7 12.09 14.32 4.89
C TRP A 7 12.63 13.33 3.86
N PHE A 8 12.77 12.05 4.22
CA PHE A 8 13.36 11.04 3.34
C PHE A 8 12.33 10.35 2.44
N PHE A 9 11.04 10.47 2.77
CA PHE A 9 9.95 9.93 1.95
C PHE A 9 9.98 10.42 0.49
N PRO A 10 10.09 11.73 0.18
CA PRO A 10 10.14 12.19 -1.20
C PRO A 10 11.33 11.62 -1.97
N PHE A 11 12.51 11.52 -1.35
CA PHE A 11 13.70 10.94 -1.99
C PHE A 11 13.50 9.45 -2.31
N CYS A 12 13.09 8.65 -1.32
CA CYS A 12 12.79 7.23 -1.52
C CYS A 12 11.68 7.01 -2.56
N ASN A 13 10.67 7.87 -2.55
CA ASN A 13 9.54 7.76 -3.46
C ASN A 13 9.95 8.10 -4.89
N THR A 14 10.72 9.19 -5.09
CA THR A 14 11.24 9.57 -6.41
C THR A 14 12.18 8.51 -6.97
N ALA A 15 13.11 8.00 -6.16
CA ALA A 15 14.01 6.93 -6.58
C ALA A 15 13.23 5.67 -6.97
N PHE A 16 12.24 5.27 -6.17
CA PHE A 16 11.43 4.09 -6.47
C PHE A 16 10.55 4.27 -7.70
N ARG A 17 9.95 5.45 -7.90
CA ARG A 17 9.24 5.80 -9.14
C ARG A 17 10.15 5.75 -10.36
N GLY A 18 11.40 6.23 -10.23
CA GLY A 18 12.40 6.14 -11.28
C GLY A 18 12.74 4.70 -11.63
N THR A 19 12.92 3.84 -10.62
CA THR A 19 13.09 2.39 -10.83
C THR A 19 11.86 1.80 -11.52
N LEU A 20 10.65 2.04 -11.01
CA LEU A 20 9.44 1.52 -11.63
C LEU A 20 9.29 1.98 -13.09
N ALA A 21 9.58 3.24 -13.41
CA ALA A 21 9.51 3.75 -14.78
C ALA A 21 10.51 3.07 -15.75
N MET A 22 11.58 2.46 -15.25
CA MET A 22 12.53 1.69 -16.06
C MET A 22 12.11 0.23 -16.29
N PHE A 23 11.30 -0.34 -15.39
CA PHE A 23 10.96 -1.77 -15.39
C PHE A 23 9.44 -2.06 -15.53
N ALA A 24 8.60 -1.03 -15.56
CA ALA A 24 7.15 -1.14 -15.63
C ALA A 24 6.51 0.07 -16.33
N ASP A 25 5.50 -0.22 -17.13
CA ASP A 25 4.58 0.76 -17.69
C ASP A 25 3.37 0.85 -16.77
N ILE A 26 3.25 1.94 -16.01
CA ILE A 26 2.17 2.14 -15.02
C ILE A 26 1.14 3.11 -15.56
N GLU A 27 -0.04 2.58 -15.88
CA GLU A 27 -1.21 3.37 -16.22
C GLU A 27 -2.10 3.55 -14.98
N VAL A 28 -2.42 4.79 -14.63
CA VAL A 28 -3.30 5.12 -13.50
C VAL A 28 -4.54 5.84 -13.99
N GLN A 29 -5.69 5.18 -13.91
CA GLN A 29 -6.98 5.76 -14.22
C GLN A 29 -7.54 6.47 -12.98
N HIS A 30 -8.15 7.64 -13.21
CA HIS A 30 -8.77 8.47 -12.16
C HIS A 30 -7.80 8.92 -11.06
N ARG A 31 -6.58 9.28 -11.44
CA ARG A 31 -5.50 9.67 -10.52
C ARG A 31 -5.89 10.85 -9.61
N GLU A 32 -6.77 11.73 -10.07
CA GLU A 32 -7.33 12.84 -9.31
C GLU A 32 -8.03 12.40 -8.03
N ARG A 33 -8.66 11.22 -8.02
CA ARG A 33 -9.36 10.65 -6.85
C ARG A 33 -8.41 10.26 -5.71
N LEU A 34 -7.09 10.22 -5.95
CA LEU A 34 -6.08 10.01 -4.89
C LEU A 34 -5.84 11.25 -4.03
N LYS A 35 -6.35 12.43 -4.42
CA LYS A 35 -6.16 13.67 -3.66
C LYS A 35 -7.22 13.80 -2.57
N VAL A 36 -7.03 13.06 -1.48
CA VAL A 36 -7.93 13.08 -0.31
C VAL A 36 -7.22 13.64 0.92
N GLU A 37 -7.86 14.61 1.55
CA GLU A 37 -7.40 15.23 2.79
C GLU A 37 -7.91 14.51 4.05
N GLY A 38 -7.25 14.75 5.18
CA GLY A 38 -7.64 14.16 6.46
C GLY A 38 -7.30 12.67 6.60
N PRO A 39 -8.02 11.94 7.49
CA PRO A 39 -7.85 10.50 7.65
C PRO A 39 -8.41 9.76 6.42
N VAL A 40 -7.57 8.95 5.79
CA VAL A 40 -7.92 8.22 4.56
C VAL A 40 -7.37 6.80 4.61
N ILE A 41 -8.18 5.86 4.15
CA ILE A 41 -7.81 4.46 3.98
C ILE A 41 -7.85 4.16 2.48
N TYR A 42 -6.68 3.97 1.88
CA TYR A 42 -6.56 3.46 0.52
C TYR A 42 -6.66 1.94 0.57
N VAL A 43 -7.66 1.38 -0.12
CA VAL A 43 -7.93 -0.05 -0.10
C VAL A 43 -7.64 -0.62 -1.47
N SER A 44 -6.80 -1.65 -1.53
CA SER A 44 -6.45 -2.31 -2.80
C SER A 44 -6.46 -3.82 -2.66
N ASN A 45 -6.64 -4.52 -3.77
CA ASN A 45 -6.32 -5.94 -3.88
C ASN A 45 -4.81 -6.20 -3.78
N HIS A 46 -4.42 -7.42 -3.42
CA HIS A 46 -3.01 -7.78 -3.17
C HIS A 46 -2.54 -8.97 -4.02
N LEU A 47 -1.84 -8.70 -5.13
CA LEU A 47 -1.27 -9.68 -6.05
C LEU A 47 0.23 -9.96 -5.78
N ALA A 48 0.99 -8.95 -5.38
CA ALA A 48 2.44 -9.03 -5.21
C ALA A 48 3.00 -8.31 -3.98
N ASN A 49 4.17 -8.76 -3.51
CA ASN A 49 4.86 -8.13 -2.38
C ASN A 49 5.19 -6.65 -2.64
N LEU A 50 5.25 -6.24 -3.91
CA LEU A 50 5.51 -4.87 -4.32
C LEU A 50 4.25 -4.00 -4.37
N ASP A 51 3.03 -4.53 -4.18
CA ASP A 51 1.82 -3.69 -4.23
C ASP A 51 1.83 -2.59 -3.15
N PRO A 52 2.15 -2.85 -1.86
CA PRO A 52 2.18 -1.79 -0.86
C PRO A 52 3.13 -0.63 -1.22
N PRO A 53 4.40 -0.85 -1.62
CA PRO A 53 5.25 0.25 -2.05
C PRO A 53 4.80 0.88 -3.39
N ILE A 54 4.25 0.11 -4.35
CA ILE A 54 3.71 0.66 -5.60
C ILE A 54 2.56 1.63 -5.28
N VAL A 55 1.56 1.19 -4.52
CA VAL A 55 0.45 2.04 -4.07
C VAL A 55 0.97 3.27 -3.35
N ALA A 56 1.82 3.09 -2.32
CA ALA A 56 2.36 4.20 -1.54
C ALA A 56 3.10 5.21 -2.43
N SER A 57 3.73 4.74 -3.51
CA SER A 57 4.42 5.59 -4.45
C SER A 57 3.49 6.43 -5.32
N LEU A 58 2.30 5.95 -5.65
CA LEU A 58 1.34 6.67 -6.49
C LEU A 58 0.69 7.84 -5.77
N LEU A 59 0.60 7.75 -4.44
CA LEU A 59 -0.12 8.71 -3.61
C LEU A 59 0.57 10.09 -3.56
N PRO A 60 -0.21 11.19 -3.51
CA PRO A 60 0.34 12.55 -3.43
C PRO A 60 0.89 12.91 -2.04
N ARG A 61 0.65 12.06 -1.04
CA ARG A 61 1.10 12.22 0.35
C ARG A 61 1.64 10.90 0.88
N ARG A 62 2.46 10.98 1.92
CA ARG A 62 2.94 9.78 2.61
C ARG A 62 1.78 8.99 3.18
N ALA A 63 1.63 7.76 2.70
CA ALA A 63 0.79 6.75 3.32
C ALA A 63 1.63 5.75 4.11
N LEU A 64 0.98 5.12 5.08
CA LEU A 64 1.59 4.12 5.94
C LEU A 64 0.96 2.77 5.64
N PHE A 65 1.75 1.71 5.71
CA PHE A 65 1.26 0.35 5.49
C PHE A 65 1.98 -0.62 6.40
N LEU A 66 1.40 -1.79 6.60
CA LEU A 66 2.00 -2.84 7.41
C LEU A 66 2.85 -3.75 6.53
N ALA A 67 4.03 -4.11 7.02
CA ALA A 67 4.93 -5.03 6.36
C ALA A 67 5.43 -6.08 7.35
N LYS A 68 5.73 -7.27 6.83
CA LYS A 68 6.27 -8.41 7.58
C LYS A 68 7.53 -8.01 8.35
N ARG A 69 7.58 -8.27 9.65
CA ARG A 69 8.73 -7.93 10.52
C ARG A 69 10.04 -8.52 10.00
N GLU A 70 9.98 -9.70 9.39
CA GLU A 70 11.13 -10.39 8.81
C GLU A 70 11.82 -9.58 7.70
N LEU A 71 11.07 -8.73 6.99
CA LEU A 71 11.64 -7.83 5.98
C LEU A 71 12.51 -6.72 6.59
N PHE A 72 12.41 -6.50 7.91
CA PHE A 72 13.22 -5.53 8.65
C PHE A 72 14.48 -6.14 9.26
N ASN A 73 14.79 -7.41 9.00
CA ASN A 73 16.03 -8.03 9.48
C ASN A 73 17.25 -7.58 8.68
N ASN A 74 17.05 -7.16 7.42
CA ASN A 74 18.11 -6.61 6.58
C ASN A 74 18.13 -5.07 6.72
N PRO A 75 19.29 -4.46 7.04
CA PRO A 75 19.43 -3.02 7.18
C PRO A 75 19.02 -2.21 5.93
N LEU A 76 19.30 -2.72 4.73
CA LEU A 76 18.96 -2.06 3.47
C LEU A 76 17.44 -2.07 3.24
N PHE A 77 16.80 -3.24 3.37
CA PHE A 77 15.34 -3.33 3.25
C PHE A 77 14.63 -2.53 4.34
N THR A 78 15.15 -2.54 5.56
CA THR A 78 14.64 -1.70 6.66
C THR A 78 14.65 -0.22 6.31
N PHE A 79 15.75 0.25 5.72
CA PHE A 79 15.92 1.64 5.33
C PHE A 79 14.89 2.05 4.27
N LEU A 80 14.75 1.24 3.21
CA LEU A 80 13.80 1.48 2.12
C LEU A 80 12.34 1.41 2.60
N LEU A 81 11.98 0.35 3.32
CA LEU A 81 10.62 0.13 3.83
C LEU A 81 10.18 1.26 4.77
N LYS A 82 11.04 1.68 5.70
CA LYS A 82 10.75 2.83 6.57
C LYS A 82 10.65 4.13 5.79
N GLY A 83 11.43 4.27 4.71
CA GLY A 83 11.35 5.38 3.75
C GLY A 83 9.97 5.48 3.11
N TRP A 84 9.42 4.36 2.64
CA TRP A 84 8.10 4.27 2.00
C TRP A 84 6.90 4.30 2.95
N GLY A 85 7.13 4.21 4.26
CA GLY A 85 6.04 4.26 5.27
C GLY A 85 5.61 2.91 5.83
N ALA A 86 6.39 1.85 5.61
CA ALA A 86 6.13 0.54 6.16
C ALA A 86 6.30 0.50 7.69
N TYR A 87 5.44 -0.25 8.36
CA TYR A 87 5.50 -0.53 9.79
C TYR A 87 5.54 -2.04 10.04
N PRO A 88 6.46 -2.54 10.89
CA PRO A 88 6.64 -3.98 11.09
C PRO A 88 5.51 -4.63 11.88
N VAL A 89 4.95 -5.72 11.37
CA VAL A 89 3.93 -6.54 12.05
C VAL A 89 4.31 -8.03 12.06
N SER A 90 3.94 -8.74 13.13
CA SER A 90 4.10 -10.19 13.26
C SER A 90 2.87 -10.94 12.73
N ARG A 91 3.09 -12.01 11.98
CA ARG A 91 2.02 -12.78 11.29
C ARG A 91 1.00 -13.41 12.24
N TYR A 92 1.41 -13.82 13.44
CA TYR A 92 0.58 -14.54 14.42
C TYR A 92 -0.41 -13.65 15.20
N SER A 93 -0.26 -12.33 15.13
CA SER A 93 -1.10 -11.37 15.86
C SER A 93 -1.57 -10.22 14.97
N ALA A 94 -1.53 -10.44 13.65
CA ALA A 94 -1.57 -9.40 12.64
C ALA A 94 -2.88 -8.62 12.66
N ASP A 95 -4.04 -9.27 12.75
CA ASP A 95 -5.31 -8.59 12.51
C ASP A 95 -5.66 -7.56 13.60
N LEU A 96 -5.59 -7.93 14.87
CA LEU A 96 -5.90 -7.00 15.97
C LEU A 96 -4.82 -5.91 16.13
N HIS A 97 -3.54 -6.24 15.95
CA HIS A 97 -2.49 -5.21 15.99
C HIS A 97 -2.56 -4.28 14.78
N ALA A 98 -2.88 -4.80 13.59
CA ALA A 98 -3.05 -4.01 12.39
C ALA A 98 -4.17 -2.99 12.55
N LEU A 99 -5.33 -3.44 13.02
CA LEU A 99 -6.48 -2.57 13.24
C LEU A 99 -6.19 -1.51 14.32
N ARG A 100 -5.57 -1.90 15.44
CA ARG A 100 -5.18 -0.94 16.50
C ARG A 100 -4.19 0.10 15.99
N TRP A 101 -3.19 -0.33 15.23
CA TRP A 101 -2.20 0.56 14.64
C TRP A 101 -2.84 1.50 13.61
N ALA A 102 -3.67 0.97 12.71
CA ALA A 102 -4.34 1.75 11.69
C ALA A 102 -5.28 2.79 12.31
N ARG A 103 -6.05 2.41 13.35
CA ARG A 103 -6.88 3.34 14.14
C ARG A 103 -6.05 4.48 14.73
N ALA A 104 -4.88 4.19 15.31
CA ALA A 104 -4.00 5.22 15.84
C ALA A 104 -3.46 6.16 14.75
N MET A 105 -3.11 5.63 13.57
CA MET A 105 -2.64 6.45 12.45
C MET A 105 -3.75 7.37 11.91
N LEU A 106 -4.98 6.84 11.79
CA LEU A 106 -6.14 7.61 11.34
C LEU A 106 -6.52 8.70 12.36
N ALA A 107 -6.42 8.43 13.66
CA ALA A 107 -6.61 9.46 14.71
C ALA A 107 -5.63 10.63 14.57
N HIS A 108 -4.42 10.39 14.04
CA HIS A 108 -3.44 11.43 13.68
C HIS A 108 -3.62 12.01 12.27
N ARG A 109 -4.81 11.83 11.66
CA ARG A 109 -5.17 12.30 10.30
C ARG A 109 -4.19 11.83 9.22
N ARG A 110 -3.59 10.65 9.39
CA ARG A 110 -2.65 10.05 8.42
C ARG A 110 -3.40 9.24 7.36
N ALA A 111 -2.70 8.96 6.27
CA ALA A 111 -3.15 8.04 5.23
C ALA A 111 -2.63 6.62 5.53
N VAL A 112 -3.49 5.61 5.39
CA VAL A 112 -3.13 4.21 5.55
C VAL A 112 -3.47 3.43 4.27
N VAL A 113 -2.62 2.49 3.88
CA VAL A 113 -2.92 1.52 2.82
C VAL A 113 -3.30 0.19 3.47
N MET A 114 -4.44 -0.36 3.07
CA MET A 114 -4.93 -1.65 3.55
C MET A 114 -5.26 -2.58 2.38
N PHE A 115 -4.97 -3.85 2.60
CA PHE A 115 -5.29 -4.93 1.67
C PHE A 115 -6.29 -5.83 2.38
N PRO A 116 -7.61 -5.69 2.09
CA PRO A 116 -8.66 -6.26 2.92
C PRO A 116 -8.69 -7.79 2.80
N GLU A 117 -8.01 -8.38 1.82
CA GLU A 117 -7.81 -9.82 1.67
C GLU A 117 -6.91 -10.43 2.76
N GLY A 118 -6.13 -9.61 3.49
CA GLY A 118 -5.21 -10.05 4.56
C GLY A 118 -4.01 -10.90 4.10
N THR A 119 -4.08 -11.46 2.90
CA THR A 119 -3.06 -12.29 2.27
C THR A 119 -3.01 -11.98 0.78
N ARG A 120 -1.92 -12.38 0.11
CA ARG A 120 -1.80 -12.25 -1.34
C ARG A 120 -2.71 -13.26 -2.03
N SER A 121 -3.33 -12.87 -3.13
CA SER A 121 -3.87 -13.82 -4.11
C SER A 121 -2.69 -14.55 -4.76
N ARG A 122 -2.64 -15.88 -4.63
CA ARG A 122 -1.60 -16.72 -5.25
C ARG A 122 -2.28 -17.40 -6.45
N ASN A 123 -1.58 -17.56 -7.56
CA ASN A 123 -2.02 -18.35 -8.71
C ASN A 123 -3.32 -17.89 -9.38
N LEU A 124 -3.49 -16.58 -9.65
CA LEU A 124 -4.60 -16.06 -10.48
C LEU A 124 -6.01 -16.39 -9.94
N GLU A 125 -6.16 -16.70 -8.66
CA GLU A 125 -7.43 -17.02 -7.99
C GLU A 125 -8.45 -15.86 -7.98
N GLY A 126 -8.12 -14.72 -8.58
CA GLY A 126 -8.94 -13.51 -8.57
C GLY A 126 -8.89 -12.80 -7.22
N LEU A 127 -9.90 -11.96 -6.99
CA LEU A 127 -10.07 -11.19 -5.74
C LEU A 127 -10.52 -12.09 -4.60
N LYS A 128 -9.80 -12.11 -3.49
CA LYS A 128 -10.24 -12.83 -2.29
C LYS A 128 -11.31 -12.06 -1.52
N LYS A 129 -12.04 -12.79 -0.67
CA LYS A 129 -13.05 -12.19 0.21
C LYS A 129 -12.38 -11.15 1.12
N ALA A 130 -12.87 -9.92 1.05
CA ALA A 130 -12.46 -8.84 1.92
C ALA A 130 -12.88 -9.11 3.38
N HIS A 131 -11.95 -8.94 4.32
CA HIS A 131 -12.24 -8.92 5.75
C HIS A 131 -12.95 -7.62 6.12
N ILE A 132 -13.97 -7.74 6.98
CA ILE A 132 -14.84 -6.64 7.44
C ILE A 132 -14.05 -5.57 8.22
N GLY A 133 -12.88 -5.92 8.77
CA GLY A 133 -12.09 -5.02 9.64
C GLY A 133 -11.77 -3.66 9.01
N THR A 134 -11.55 -3.60 7.70
CA THR A 134 -11.29 -2.33 6.99
C THR A 134 -12.52 -1.43 6.95
N ALA A 135 -13.71 -2.01 6.69
CA ALA A 135 -14.96 -1.26 6.66
C ALA A 135 -15.37 -0.79 8.07
N LEU A 136 -15.21 -1.65 9.09
CA LEU A 136 -15.45 -1.29 10.48
C LEU A 136 -14.52 -0.16 10.94
N LEU A 137 -13.24 -0.23 10.58
CA LEU A 137 -12.28 0.81 10.89
C LEU A 137 -12.65 2.15 10.23
N ALA A 138 -13.08 2.13 8.98
CA ALA A 138 -13.54 3.34 8.28
C ALA A 138 -14.73 3.97 8.99
N ALA A 139 -15.76 3.18 9.33
CA ALA A 139 -16.95 3.66 10.03
C ALA A 139 -16.61 4.26 11.41
N GLN A 140 -15.76 3.59 12.19
CA GLN A 140 -15.38 4.05 13.53
C GLN A 140 -14.46 5.27 13.54
N SER A 141 -13.61 5.42 12.51
CA SER A 141 -12.63 6.52 12.44
C SER A 141 -13.14 7.73 11.66
N GLY A 142 -14.27 7.61 10.95
CA GLY A 142 -14.75 8.61 10.00
C GLY A 142 -13.81 8.83 8.80
N ALA A 143 -12.88 7.89 8.56
CA ALA A 143 -11.91 7.98 7.48
C ALA A 143 -12.59 7.76 6.13
N THR A 144 -12.16 8.52 5.13
CA THR A 144 -12.59 8.31 3.74
C THR A 144 -11.92 7.04 3.20
N LEU A 145 -12.70 6.16 2.59
CA LEU A 145 -12.20 5.01 1.82
C LEU A 145 -11.95 5.43 0.38
N VAL A 146 -10.78 5.06 -0.15
CA VAL A 146 -10.45 5.20 -1.58
C VAL A 146 -10.16 3.80 -2.12
N PRO A 147 -11.11 3.18 -2.83
CA PRO A 147 -10.91 1.86 -3.41
C PRO A 147 -9.99 1.96 -4.64
N MET A 148 -9.11 0.98 -4.79
CA MET A 148 -8.21 0.83 -5.93
C MET A 148 -8.21 -0.62 -6.40
N GLY A 149 -8.17 -0.80 -7.71
CA GLY A 149 -7.93 -2.09 -8.35
C GLY A 149 -6.57 -2.07 -9.05
N MET A 150 -5.76 -3.10 -8.82
CA MET A 150 -4.44 -3.28 -9.42
C MET A 150 -4.39 -4.58 -10.23
N CYS A 151 -3.79 -4.51 -11.41
CA CYS A 151 -3.53 -5.66 -12.28
C CYS A 151 -2.09 -5.62 -12.80
N GLY A 152 -1.51 -6.80 -13.05
CA GLY A 152 -0.19 -6.95 -13.68
C GLY A 152 1.01 -6.76 -12.74
N THR A 153 0.80 -6.66 -11.43
CA THR A 153 1.92 -6.60 -10.47
C THR A 153 2.48 -7.97 -10.10
N ASP A 154 1.74 -9.05 -10.36
CA ASP A 154 2.19 -10.44 -10.27
C ASP A 154 3.31 -10.76 -11.27
N ASP A 155 3.30 -10.11 -12.44
CA ASP A 155 4.37 -10.19 -13.44
C ASP A 155 5.75 -9.76 -12.91
N LEU A 156 5.80 -8.84 -11.93
CA LEU A 156 7.04 -8.38 -11.32
C LEU A 156 7.73 -9.43 -10.43
N GLN A 157 7.06 -10.55 -10.11
CA GLN A 157 7.66 -11.61 -9.30
C GLN A 157 8.49 -12.61 -10.13
N ASN A 158 8.40 -12.55 -11.46
CA ASN A 158 9.02 -13.54 -12.32
C ASN A 158 10.49 -13.17 -12.63
N ILE A 159 11.42 -13.84 -11.94
CA ILE A 159 12.89 -13.65 -12.09
C ILE A 159 13.34 -13.86 -13.55
N LEU A 160 12.60 -14.65 -14.35
CA LEU A 160 12.92 -14.91 -15.76
C LEU A 160 12.68 -13.70 -16.70
N LYS A 161 11.90 -12.69 -16.28
CA LYS A 161 11.65 -11.47 -17.08
C LYS A 161 12.72 -10.37 -16.90
N VAL A 162 13.80 -10.64 -16.18
CA VAL A 162 14.95 -9.71 -16.02
C VAL A 162 15.51 -9.20 -17.36
N PHE A 163 15.33 -9.95 -18.45
CA PHE A 163 15.83 -9.59 -19.78
C PHE A 163 14.85 -8.81 -20.67
N MET A 164 13.55 -8.70 -20.34
CA MET A 164 12.56 -7.90 -21.10
C MET A 164 11.53 -7.26 -20.15
N PRO A 165 11.85 -6.07 -19.59
CA PRO A 165 11.28 -5.65 -18.32
C PRO A 165 10.26 -4.53 -18.49
N ILE A 166 9.12 -4.80 -19.12
CA ILE A 166 8.00 -3.85 -19.05
C ILE A 166 6.78 -4.61 -18.55
N ALA A 167 6.70 -4.79 -17.24
CA ALA A 167 5.45 -5.21 -16.63
C ALA A 167 4.41 -4.11 -16.87
N LYS A 168 3.27 -4.47 -17.46
CA LYS A 168 2.16 -3.53 -17.67
C LYS A 168 1.29 -3.53 -16.42
N ILE A 169 1.42 -2.47 -15.63
CA ILE A 169 0.67 -2.32 -14.38
C ILE A 169 -0.47 -1.35 -14.64
N ARG A 170 -1.70 -1.79 -14.41
CA ARG A 170 -2.86 -0.90 -14.44
C ARG A 170 -3.39 -0.71 -13.04
N VAL A 171 -3.66 0.54 -12.70
CA VAL A 171 -4.29 0.93 -11.45
C VAL A 171 -5.54 1.74 -11.77
N SER A 172 -6.70 1.29 -11.30
CA SER A 172 -7.94 2.04 -11.40
C SER A 172 -8.35 2.52 -10.02
N VAL A 173 -8.61 3.82 -9.88
CA VAL A 173 -9.02 4.43 -8.62
C VAL A 173 -10.52 4.67 -8.66
N GLY A 174 -11.26 4.07 -7.73
CA GLY A 174 -12.70 4.28 -7.59
C GLY A 174 -13.05 5.54 -6.80
N GLU A 175 -14.33 5.89 -6.78
CA GLU A 175 -14.82 7.08 -6.09
C GLU A 175 -14.55 7.01 -4.58
N PRO A 176 -13.97 8.07 -3.97
CA PRO A 176 -13.83 8.14 -2.53
C PRO A 176 -15.19 8.21 -1.82
N PHE A 177 -15.37 7.43 -0.76
CA PHE A 177 -16.62 7.41 0.00
C PHE A 177 -16.38 7.25 1.50
N LYS A 178 -17.40 7.57 2.30
CA LYS A 178 -17.40 7.31 3.75
C LYS A 178 -18.37 6.18 4.06
N VAL A 179 -18.03 5.36 5.05
CA VAL A 179 -18.94 4.37 5.63
C VAL A 179 -19.63 5.05 6.81
N SER A 180 -20.94 5.28 6.68
CA SER A 180 -21.80 5.84 7.73
C SER A 180 -22.67 4.76 8.35
#